data_AF-A0A4U5PFG7-F1
#
_entry.id   AF-A0A4U5PFG7-F1
#
_cell.length_a   1.000
_cell.length_b   1.000
_cell.length_c   1.000
_cell.angle_alpha   90.00
_cell.angle_beta   90.00
_cell.angle_gamma   90.00
#
_symmetry.space_group_name_H-M   'P 1'
#
loop_
_entity.id
_entity.type
_entity.pdbx_description
1 polymer ?
#
loop_
_entity_poly.entity_id
_entity_poly.type
_entity_poly.pdbx_seq_one_letter_code
_entity_poly.pdbx_strand_id
1 'polypeptide(L)'
;MAPRPSSSSTRDTVDALIYGHIKRKNPCLLLEMFSMEKCRALESNDHNLKPDLLKTMWKNYRIQKRNAPKPNPKLDATKNLPEPKEERKESWKTDWMHGRFCRLKDPTKRVDLAIFHHFKAKLDFKALEELFDEDTSKEYEKLVEKIDVPRIERMLALHLLEALKPENRKHVMIFKCRLCKKDIKETGKALERHIGVHEDIPSYCFIEECDKHFRSYMALNVHIIRDHDLRAPEMNSTQYYRLQVAKMEYSRKASDFSDRYFPPESFVRFDDRKKKDVQKLEDPTCHECGEFIRDPRSRRSHVATHLGLTAKCVVEDCDSVLSHASLQTSHLTNVHKRKVNSLSEKELYAHKKRKVEFNKQMKEEVPKFFPIRTALKEESD
;
A
#
# COMPACT_ATOMS: atom_id res chain seq x y z
N MET A 1 -17.48 45.57 -15.45
CA MET A 1 -16.39 44.91 -14.69
C MET A 1 -16.21 43.52 -15.26
N ALA A 2 -15.07 43.23 -15.89
CA ALA A 2 -14.77 41.88 -16.36
C ALA A 2 -14.46 40.97 -15.16
N PRO A 3 -14.99 39.73 -15.10
CA PRO A 3 -14.67 38.81 -14.01
C PRO A 3 -13.17 38.52 -14.02
N ARG A 4 -12.52 38.68 -12.85
CA ARG A 4 -11.11 38.26 -12.70
C ARG A 4 -11.02 36.76 -13.03
N PRO A 5 -10.06 36.33 -13.86
CA PRO A 5 -9.83 34.92 -14.11
C PRO A 5 -9.53 34.26 -12.76
N SER A 6 -10.33 33.26 -12.40
CA SER A 6 -10.08 32.43 -11.23
C SER A 6 -8.69 31.84 -11.39
N SER A 7 -7.79 32.11 -10.45
CA SER A 7 -6.47 31.50 -10.39
C SER A 7 -6.62 29.98 -10.52
N SER A 8 -6.15 29.42 -11.63
CA SER A 8 -6.09 27.98 -11.89
C SER A 8 -5.51 27.29 -10.67
N SER A 9 -6.22 26.32 -10.09
CA SER A 9 -5.68 25.61 -8.94
C SER A 9 -4.48 24.76 -9.39
N THR A 10 -3.49 24.54 -8.52
CA THR A 10 -2.34 23.67 -8.84
C THR A 10 -2.78 22.28 -9.28
N ARG A 11 -3.94 21.81 -8.80
CA ARG A 11 -4.57 20.57 -9.23
C ARG A 11 -4.95 20.60 -10.71
N ASP A 12 -5.50 21.70 -11.19
CA ASP A 12 -5.89 21.86 -12.61
C ASP A 12 -4.66 21.89 -13.52
N THR A 13 -3.57 22.50 -13.08
CA THR A 13 -2.29 22.51 -13.81
C THR A 13 -1.68 21.11 -13.90
N VAL A 14 -1.69 20.37 -12.79
CA VAL A 14 -1.21 18.99 -12.74
C VAL A 14 -2.09 18.09 -13.61
N ASP A 15 -3.41 18.21 -13.50
CA ASP A 15 -4.37 17.48 -14.32
C ASP A 15 -4.18 17.79 -15.81
N ALA A 16 -3.89 19.04 -16.19
CA ALA A 16 -3.60 19.42 -17.57
C ALA A 16 -2.27 18.83 -18.09
N LEU A 17 -1.21 18.83 -17.27
CA LEU A 17 0.08 18.20 -17.63
C LEU A 17 -0.06 16.68 -17.80
N ILE A 18 -0.82 16.05 -16.90
CA ILE A 18 -1.13 14.62 -16.93
C ILE A 18 -1.96 14.29 -18.16
N TYR A 19 -3.05 15.03 -18.39
CA TYR A 19 -3.93 14.89 -19.53
C TYR A 19 -3.16 15.03 -20.85
N GLY A 20 -2.35 16.08 -20.99
CA GLY A 20 -1.51 16.29 -22.15
C GLY A 20 -0.48 15.17 -22.37
N HIS A 21 0.07 14.58 -21.30
CA HIS A 21 0.97 13.43 -21.41
C HIS A 21 0.23 12.17 -21.93
N ILE A 22 -0.89 11.82 -21.30
CA ILE A 22 -1.64 10.59 -21.58
C ILE A 22 -2.30 10.64 -22.95
N LYS A 23 -2.93 11.76 -23.31
CA LYS A 23 -3.54 11.99 -24.63
C LYS A 23 -2.62 11.61 -25.78
N ARG A 24 -1.30 11.78 -25.60
CA ARG A 24 -0.29 11.58 -26.65
C ARG A 24 0.42 10.23 -26.56
N LYS A 25 0.50 9.63 -25.37
CA LYS A 25 1.20 8.36 -25.17
C LYS A 25 0.25 7.15 -25.21
N ASN A 26 -0.95 7.30 -24.66
CA ASN A 26 -1.96 6.26 -24.62
C ASN A 26 -3.35 6.89 -24.47
N PRO A 27 -3.94 7.42 -25.56
CA PRO A 27 -5.21 8.14 -25.51
C PRO A 27 -6.37 7.31 -24.97
N CYS A 28 -6.31 5.97 -25.09
CA CYS A 28 -7.32 5.07 -24.56
C CYS A 28 -7.47 5.16 -23.02
N LEU A 29 -6.38 5.50 -22.30
CA LEU A 29 -6.41 5.66 -20.84
C LEU A 29 -7.03 6.99 -20.37
N LEU A 30 -7.28 7.95 -21.27
CA LEU A 30 -7.81 9.26 -20.86
C LEU A 30 -9.17 9.15 -20.17
N LEU A 31 -10.06 8.32 -20.71
CA LEU A 31 -11.40 8.12 -20.17
C LEU A 31 -11.42 7.25 -18.91
N GLU A 32 -10.33 6.51 -18.64
CA GLU A 32 -10.13 5.80 -17.38
C GLU A 32 -9.64 6.73 -16.27
N MET A 33 -8.92 7.81 -16.63
CA MET A 33 -8.29 8.72 -15.68
C MET A 33 -9.06 10.02 -15.42
N PHE A 34 -9.82 10.49 -16.41
CA PHE A 34 -10.59 11.71 -16.34
C PHE A 34 -12.01 11.44 -16.80
N SER A 35 -13.00 12.00 -16.08
CA SER A 35 -14.37 11.98 -16.58
C SER A 35 -14.45 12.66 -17.94
N MET A 36 -15.42 12.27 -18.76
CA MET A 36 -15.59 12.88 -20.08
C MET A 36 -15.75 14.41 -20.00
N GLU A 37 -16.44 14.90 -18.97
CA GLU A 37 -16.59 16.33 -18.66
C GLU A 37 -15.24 16.99 -18.34
N LYS A 38 -14.40 16.31 -17.54
CA LYS A 38 -13.08 16.82 -17.19
C LYS A 38 -12.11 16.78 -18.37
N CYS A 39 -12.16 15.75 -19.21
CA CYS A 39 -11.48 15.74 -20.50
C CYS A 39 -11.88 16.95 -21.34
N ARG A 40 -13.18 17.21 -21.51
CA ARG A 40 -13.68 18.38 -22.27
C ARG A 40 -13.26 19.71 -21.65
N ALA A 41 -13.24 19.81 -20.32
CA ALA A 41 -12.76 21.00 -19.62
C ALA A 41 -11.25 21.21 -19.85
N LEU A 42 -10.45 20.14 -19.77
CA LEU A 42 -9.01 20.18 -20.03
C LEU A 42 -8.70 20.44 -21.51
N GLU A 43 -9.52 19.94 -22.44
CA GLU A 43 -9.43 20.24 -23.88
C GLU A 43 -9.79 21.69 -24.19
N SER A 44 -10.88 22.19 -23.61
CA SER A 44 -11.28 23.59 -23.74
C SER A 44 -10.21 24.53 -23.17
N ASN A 45 -9.51 24.10 -22.12
CA ASN A 45 -8.41 24.85 -21.50
C ASN A 45 -7.05 24.59 -22.15
N ASP A 46 -6.90 23.61 -23.06
CA ASP A 46 -5.64 23.28 -23.74
C ASP A 46 -5.17 24.45 -24.62
N HIS A 47 -6.09 25.31 -25.06
CA HIS A 47 -5.81 26.55 -25.78
C HIS A 47 -5.20 27.66 -24.91
N ASN A 48 -5.31 27.57 -23.58
CA ASN A 48 -4.74 28.54 -22.64
C ASN A 48 -3.30 28.19 -22.22
N LEU A 49 -2.86 26.95 -22.46
CA LEU A 49 -1.43 26.60 -22.37
C LEU A 49 -0.75 27.14 -23.63
N LYS A 50 0.17 28.10 -23.49
CA LYS A 50 0.90 28.72 -24.62
C LYS A 50 1.33 27.61 -25.60
N PRO A 51 0.74 27.55 -26.81
CA PRO A 51 1.01 26.47 -27.77
C PRO A 51 2.50 26.32 -28.06
N ASP A 52 3.24 27.43 -27.97
CA ASP A 52 4.68 27.51 -28.19
C ASP A 52 5.51 26.85 -27.08
N LEU A 53 5.04 26.77 -25.84
CA LEU A 53 5.76 26.05 -24.77
C LEU A 53 5.82 24.55 -25.10
N LEU A 54 4.65 23.97 -25.38
CA LEU A 54 4.53 22.59 -25.83
C LEU A 54 5.25 22.37 -27.17
N LYS A 55 5.12 23.28 -28.15
CA LYS A 55 5.85 23.17 -29.43
C LYS A 55 7.37 23.19 -29.24
N THR A 56 7.88 24.04 -28.35
CA THR A 56 9.32 24.17 -28.05
C THR A 56 9.85 22.90 -27.38
N MET A 57 9.17 22.42 -26.34
CA MET A 57 9.49 21.16 -25.66
C MET A 57 9.50 19.97 -26.65
N TRP A 58 8.58 19.98 -27.61
CA TRP A 58 8.47 18.93 -28.63
C TRP A 58 9.56 18.99 -29.69
N LYS A 59 9.96 20.20 -30.09
CA LYS A 59 11.09 20.39 -31.01
C LYS A 59 12.38 19.88 -30.36
N ASN A 60 12.58 20.19 -29.08
CA ASN A 60 13.73 19.73 -28.30
C ASN A 60 13.74 18.21 -28.10
N TYR A 61 12.59 17.59 -27.79
CA TYR A 61 12.47 16.14 -27.67
C TYR A 61 12.74 15.39 -28.98
N ARG A 62 12.26 15.91 -30.14
CA ARG A 62 12.54 15.30 -31.45
C ARG A 62 14.02 15.39 -31.83
N ILE A 63 14.69 16.48 -31.45
CA ILE A 63 16.15 16.64 -31.64
C ILE A 63 16.89 15.63 -30.77
N GLN A 64 16.54 15.51 -29.48
CA GLN A 64 17.14 14.51 -28.57
C GLN A 64 16.91 13.08 -29.05
N LYS A 65 15.73 12.74 -29.56
CA LYS A 65 15.42 11.40 -30.10
C LYS A 65 16.11 11.11 -31.43
N ARG A 66 16.35 12.12 -32.28
CA ARG A 66 17.13 11.97 -33.53
C ARG A 66 18.62 11.79 -33.25
N ASN A 67 19.12 12.42 -32.19
CA ASN A 67 20.51 12.38 -31.79
C ASN A 67 20.83 11.22 -30.84
N ALA A 68 19.81 10.52 -30.34
CA ALA A 68 20.01 9.28 -29.59
C ALA A 68 20.60 8.21 -30.53
N PRO A 69 21.71 7.55 -30.15
CA PRO A 69 22.32 6.53 -30.98
C PRO A 69 21.31 5.42 -31.25
N LYS A 70 21.02 5.16 -32.54
CA LYS A 70 20.15 4.05 -32.93
C LYS A 70 20.87 2.75 -32.57
N PRO A 71 20.20 1.78 -31.92
CA PRO A 71 20.78 0.47 -31.72
C PRO A 71 21.01 -0.17 -33.08
N ASN A 72 22.28 -0.45 -33.41
CA ASN A 72 22.67 -1.10 -34.66
C ASN A 72 22.09 -2.51 -34.72
N PRO A 73 21.20 -2.83 -35.66
CA PRO A 73 20.74 -4.19 -35.89
C PRO A 73 21.57 -4.77 -37.02
N LYS A 74 22.79 -5.23 -36.68
CA LYS A 74 23.64 -6.16 -37.43
C LYS A 74 25.08 -6.02 -36.92
N LEU A 75 25.61 -7.03 -36.26
CA LEU A 75 26.90 -7.58 -36.67
C LEU A 75 27.12 -8.98 -36.09
N ASP A 76 27.56 -9.83 -36.99
CA ASP A 76 27.96 -11.21 -36.81
C ASP A 76 29.14 -11.41 -35.85
N ALA A 77 29.25 -12.65 -35.41
CA ALA A 77 30.26 -13.18 -34.53
C ALA A 77 31.69 -13.03 -35.08
N THR A 78 32.56 -12.29 -34.38
CA THR A 78 33.97 -12.70 -34.19
C THR A 78 34.70 -11.92 -33.08
N LYS A 79 35.13 -12.68 -32.07
CA LYS A 79 36.28 -12.59 -31.16
C LYS A 79 36.96 -11.23 -30.87
N ASN A 80 37.03 -10.98 -29.56
CA ASN A 80 38.08 -10.27 -28.80
C ASN A 80 38.13 -8.73 -28.90
N LEU A 81 37.32 -8.05 -28.07
CA LEU A 81 37.59 -6.72 -27.48
C LEU A 81 36.82 -6.62 -26.13
N PRO A 82 37.28 -5.82 -25.16
CA PRO A 82 36.88 -5.96 -23.76
C PRO A 82 35.43 -5.54 -23.55
N GLU A 83 34.74 -6.32 -22.73
CA GLU A 83 33.33 -6.16 -22.40
C GLU A 83 33.00 -4.73 -21.94
N PRO A 84 32.04 -4.01 -22.57
CA PRO A 84 31.34 -2.93 -21.90
C PRO A 84 30.28 -3.55 -20.97
N LYS A 85 30.74 -4.20 -19.88
CA LYS A 85 29.90 -4.57 -18.74
C LYS A 85 29.78 -3.38 -17.78
N GLU A 86 29.11 -2.35 -18.25
CA GLU A 86 28.33 -1.48 -17.38
C GLU A 86 26.92 -1.40 -17.96
N GLU A 87 26.21 -2.54 -17.89
CA GLU A 87 24.81 -2.44 -17.46
C GLU A 87 24.83 -1.49 -16.28
N ARG A 88 24.12 -0.36 -16.39
CA ARG A 88 23.84 0.49 -15.24
C ARG A 88 23.37 -0.46 -14.15
N LYS A 89 24.27 -0.81 -13.23
CA LYS A 89 23.91 -1.14 -11.87
C LYS A 89 23.20 0.13 -11.45
N GLU A 90 21.90 0.20 -11.71
CA GLU A 90 21.01 1.16 -11.08
C GLU A 90 21.37 0.97 -9.62
N SER A 91 22.21 1.87 -9.12
CA SER A 91 22.62 1.82 -7.74
C SER A 91 21.32 2.22 -7.08
N TRP A 92 20.55 1.22 -6.66
CA TRP A 92 19.33 1.36 -5.86
C TRP A 92 19.75 1.89 -4.48
N LYS A 93 20.50 3.00 -4.47
CA LYS A 93 21.03 3.69 -3.31
C LYS A 93 19.82 4.20 -2.54
N THR A 94 19.35 3.30 -1.68
CA THR A 94 18.48 3.53 -0.54
C THR A 94 17.22 4.37 -0.82
N ASP A 95 16.12 3.66 -1.07
CA ASP A 95 14.71 4.11 -0.97
C ASP A 95 14.37 4.87 0.33
N TRP A 96 15.28 4.89 1.32
CA TRP A 96 15.18 5.67 2.55
C TRP A 96 14.90 7.16 2.30
N MET A 97 15.35 7.67 1.15
CA MET A 97 15.20 9.08 0.77
C MET A 97 13.82 9.42 0.19
N HIS A 98 13.08 8.45 -0.38
CA HIS A 98 11.65 8.64 -0.70
C HIS A 98 10.84 8.96 0.57
N GLY A 99 11.24 8.36 1.71
CA GLY A 99 10.66 8.67 3.01
C GLY A 99 10.86 10.13 3.45
N ARG A 100 11.89 10.85 2.95
CA ARG A 100 12.05 12.29 3.19
C ARG A 100 11.13 13.12 2.29
N PHE A 101 11.01 12.75 1.03
CA PHE A 101 10.05 13.38 0.10
C PHE A 101 8.62 13.28 0.64
N CYS A 102 8.22 12.10 1.13
CA CYS A 102 6.90 11.87 1.73
C CYS A 102 6.68 12.62 3.06
N ARG A 103 7.75 13.10 3.72
CA ARG A 103 7.68 13.89 4.97
C ARG A 103 7.49 15.39 4.74
N LEU A 104 7.55 15.86 3.49
CA LEU A 104 7.18 17.24 3.16
C LEU A 104 5.69 17.46 3.48
N LYS A 105 5.40 18.35 4.44
CA LYS A 105 4.04 18.59 4.95
C LYS A 105 3.10 19.11 3.88
N ASP A 106 3.63 19.94 2.97
CA ASP A 106 2.86 20.55 1.91
C ASP A 106 2.73 19.60 0.70
N PRO A 107 1.52 19.14 0.34
CA PRO A 107 1.30 18.32 -0.85
C PRO A 107 1.60 19.06 -2.15
N THR A 108 1.36 20.38 -2.23
CA THR A 108 1.62 21.20 -3.42
C THR A 108 3.12 21.25 -3.68
N LYS A 109 3.90 21.59 -2.65
CA LYS A 109 5.37 21.60 -2.70
C LYS A 109 5.97 20.25 -3.12
N ARG A 110 5.36 19.12 -2.72
CA ARG A 110 5.80 17.79 -3.17
C ARG A 110 5.63 17.62 -4.68
N VAL A 111 4.47 17.99 -5.20
CA VAL A 111 4.17 17.87 -6.63
C VAL A 111 5.07 18.80 -7.43
N ASP A 112 5.19 20.06 -7.01
CA ASP A 112 6.04 21.05 -7.67
C ASP A 112 7.52 20.63 -7.67
N LEU A 113 8.04 20.12 -6.55
CA LEU A 113 9.40 19.58 -6.48
C LEU A 113 9.61 18.39 -7.42
N ALA A 114 8.60 17.51 -7.57
CA ALA A 114 8.65 16.39 -8.52
C ALA A 114 8.63 16.86 -9.98
N ILE A 115 7.83 17.88 -10.29
CA ILE A 115 7.78 18.52 -11.62
C ILE A 115 9.12 19.20 -11.92
N PHE A 116 9.64 19.99 -10.98
CA PHE A 116 10.96 20.63 -11.08
C PHE A 116 12.06 19.60 -11.34
N HIS A 117 12.13 18.53 -10.51
CA HIS A 117 13.10 17.46 -10.69
C HIS A 117 12.99 16.78 -12.06
N HIS A 118 11.76 16.56 -12.55
CA HIS A 118 11.52 15.97 -13.87
C HIS A 118 12.10 16.82 -15.01
N PHE A 119 11.83 18.12 -15.00
CA PHE A 119 12.33 19.03 -16.04
C PHE A 119 13.83 19.28 -15.92
N LYS A 120 14.36 19.38 -14.70
CA LYS A 120 15.80 19.46 -14.44
C LYS A 120 16.55 18.23 -14.97
N ALA A 121 16.04 17.03 -14.70
CA ALA A 121 16.64 15.78 -15.19
C ALA A 121 16.62 15.66 -16.74
N LYS A 122 15.72 16.39 -17.41
CA LYS A 122 15.64 16.47 -18.88
C LYS A 122 16.41 17.65 -19.48
N LEU A 123 17.01 18.49 -18.65
CA LEU A 123 17.69 19.74 -19.05
C LEU A 123 16.76 20.71 -19.78
N ASP A 124 15.47 20.74 -19.41
CA ASP A 124 14.47 21.63 -20.00
C ASP A 124 14.35 22.93 -19.20
N PHE A 125 15.41 23.74 -19.21
CA PHE A 125 15.52 24.94 -18.39
C PHE A 125 14.47 26.00 -18.72
N LYS A 126 14.03 26.08 -19.98
CA LYS A 126 12.94 26.97 -20.39
C LYS A 126 11.63 26.63 -19.66
N ALA A 127 11.29 25.35 -19.55
CA ALA A 127 10.11 24.94 -18.80
C ALA A 127 10.25 25.27 -17.30
N LEU A 128 11.46 25.16 -16.74
CA LEU A 128 11.72 25.55 -15.35
C LEU A 128 11.51 27.05 -15.13
N GLU A 129 12.06 27.90 -15.99
CA GLU A 129 11.92 29.37 -15.93
C GLU A 129 10.46 29.81 -16.10
N GLU A 130 9.67 29.10 -16.90
CA GLU A 130 8.24 29.41 -17.09
C GLU A 130 7.35 28.93 -15.94
N LEU A 131 7.73 27.84 -15.26
CA LEU A 131 6.92 27.22 -14.19
C LEU A 131 7.28 27.72 -12.78
N PHE A 132 8.53 28.14 -12.57
CA PHE A 132 9.06 28.47 -11.25
C PHE A 132 9.85 29.78 -11.30
N ASP A 133 9.61 30.66 -10.33
CA ASP A 133 10.45 31.83 -10.14
C ASP A 133 11.87 31.43 -9.68
N GLU A 134 12.79 32.39 -9.72
CA GLU A 134 14.21 32.16 -9.43
C GLU A 134 14.45 31.70 -7.98
N ASP A 135 13.70 32.24 -7.02
CA ASP A 135 13.85 31.91 -5.60
C ASP A 135 13.32 30.50 -5.32
N THR A 136 12.14 30.16 -5.85
CA THR A 136 11.57 28.81 -5.78
C THR A 136 12.49 27.78 -6.44
N SER A 137 13.05 28.11 -7.61
CA SER A 137 14.00 27.25 -8.30
C SER A 137 15.23 26.97 -7.43
N LYS A 138 15.87 28.00 -6.87
CA LYS A 138 17.02 27.86 -5.96
C LYS A 138 16.67 27.03 -4.72
N GLU A 139 15.47 27.19 -4.17
CA GLU A 139 15.01 26.36 -3.05
C GLU A 139 14.92 24.88 -3.46
N TYR A 140 14.28 24.60 -4.60
CA TYR A 140 14.11 23.24 -5.09
C TYR A 140 15.40 22.57 -5.49
N GLU A 141 16.38 23.31 -6.03
CA GLU A 141 17.74 22.78 -6.25
C GLU A 141 18.36 22.25 -4.96
N LYS A 142 18.32 23.05 -3.89
CA LYS A 142 18.82 22.65 -2.56
C LYS A 142 18.06 21.45 -2.00
N LEU A 143 16.77 21.30 -2.33
CA LEU A 143 15.97 20.15 -1.89
C LEU A 143 16.30 18.88 -2.68
N VAL A 144 16.44 18.96 -4.00
CA VAL A 144 16.81 17.82 -4.86
C VAL A 144 18.18 17.26 -4.48
N GLU A 145 19.11 18.09 -4.02
CA GLU A 145 20.40 17.63 -3.50
C GLU A 145 20.29 16.87 -2.16
N LYS A 146 19.24 17.15 -1.37
CA LYS A 146 19.04 16.63 0.00
C LYS A 146 18.02 15.50 0.09
N ILE A 147 17.19 15.33 -0.92
CA ILE A 147 16.01 14.46 -0.94
C ILE A 147 15.98 13.72 -2.28
N ASP A 148 15.74 12.41 -2.25
CA ASP A 148 15.47 11.65 -3.46
C ASP A 148 14.04 11.93 -3.92
N VAL A 149 13.93 12.68 -5.01
CA VAL A 149 12.65 13.11 -5.55
C VAL A 149 12.15 12.01 -6.50
N PRO A 150 11.00 11.38 -6.20
CA PRO A 150 10.47 10.32 -7.04
C PRO A 150 10.20 10.83 -8.46
N ARG A 151 10.28 9.91 -9.41
CA ARG A 151 9.91 10.18 -10.79
C ARG A 151 8.45 10.63 -10.90
N ILE A 152 8.16 11.53 -11.84
CA ILE A 152 6.78 12.00 -12.08
C ILE A 152 5.84 10.82 -12.35
N GLU A 153 6.27 9.80 -13.10
CA GLU A 153 5.44 8.63 -13.41
C GLU A 153 4.99 7.89 -12.15
N ARG A 154 5.85 7.81 -11.14
CA ARG A 154 5.55 7.19 -9.85
C ARG A 154 4.56 8.03 -9.04
N MET A 155 4.71 9.35 -9.06
CA MET A 155 3.74 10.27 -8.45
C MET A 155 2.35 10.13 -9.08
N LEU A 156 2.29 10.03 -10.41
CA LEU A 156 1.04 9.82 -11.14
C LEU A 156 0.42 8.47 -10.82
N ALA A 157 1.22 7.40 -10.80
CA ALA A 157 0.74 6.08 -10.44
C ALA A 157 0.20 6.04 -8.99
N LEU A 158 0.85 6.71 -8.05
CA LEU A 158 0.36 6.84 -6.67
C LEU A 158 -0.97 7.59 -6.62
N HIS A 159 -1.06 8.74 -7.31
CA HIS A 159 -2.28 9.53 -7.36
C HIS A 159 -3.47 8.71 -7.90
N LEU A 160 -3.24 8.01 -9.01
CA LEU A 160 -4.22 7.11 -9.62
C LEU A 160 -4.66 6.00 -8.67
N LEU A 161 -3.69 5.35 -8.02
CA LEU A 161 -3.96 4.29 -7.08
C LEU A 161 -4.82 4.78 -5.90
N GLU A 162 -4.51 5.95 -5.34
CA GLU A 162 -5.31 6.57 -4.26
C GLU A 162 -6.71 6.99 -4.73
N ALA A 163 -6.85 7.47 -5.97
CA ALA A 163 -8.16 7.80 -6.54
C ALA A 163 -9.05 6.56 -6.74
N LEU A 164 -8.47 5.42 -7.14
CA LEU A 164 -9.21 4.18 -7.40
C LEU A 164 -9.55 3.38 -6.13
N LYS A 165 -8.79 3.56 -5.04
CA LYS A 165 -8.96 2.82 -3.78
C LYS A 165 -10.37 2.94 -3.18
N PRO A 166 -10.99 4.15 -3.08
CA PRO A 166 -12.35 4.30 -2.55
C PRO A 166 -13.43 3.56 -3.35
N GLU A 167 -13.32 3.56 -4.67
CA GLU A 167 -14.27 2.91 -5.58
C GLU A 167 -14.15 1.38 -5.51
N ASN A 168 -12.95 0.87 -5.23
CA ASN A 168 -12.61 -0.54 -5.29
C ASN A 168 -12.30 -1.18 -3.93
N ARG A 169 -12.81 -0.62 -2.82
CA ARG A 169 -12.56 -1.11 -1.44
C ARG A 169 -12.84 -2.61 -1.23
N LYS A 170 -13.70 -3.22 -2.06
CA LYS A 170 -14.09 -4.64 -1.98
C LYS A 170 -13.22 -5.57 -2.82
N HIS A 171 -12.44 -5.02 -3.74
CA HIS A 171 -11.56 -5.78 -4.61
C HIS A 171 -10.16 -5.88 -4.00
N VAL A 172 -9.43 -6.93 -4.41
CA VAL A 172 -8.04 -7.12 -4.00
C VAL A 172 -7.16 -6.44 -5.05
N MET A 173 -6.25 -5.57 -4.64
CA MET A 173 -5.29 -4.98 -5.59
C MET A 173 -4.29 -6.06 -6.04
N ILE A 174 -3.81 -6.00 -7.28
CA ILE A 174 -2.80 -6.91 -7.81
C ILE A 174 -1.57 -6.09 -8.20
N PHE A 175 -0.41 -6.47 -7.66
CA PHE A 175 0.87 -5.83 -7.94
C PHE A 175 1.80 -6.80 -8.65
N LYS A 176 2.56 -6.31 -9.62
CA LYS A 176 3.57 -7.09 -10.33
C LYS A 176 4.94 -6.83 -9.73
N CYS A 177 5.55 -7.84 -9.12
CA CYS A 177 6.89 -7.70 -8.57
C CYS A 177 7.86 -7.19 -9.65
N ARG A 178 8.57 -6.09 -9.38
CA ARG A 178 9.52 -5.52 -10.34
C ARG A 178 10.66 -6.44 -10.70
N LEU A 179 11.11 -7.27 -9.76
CA LEU A 179 12.25 -8.16 -9.95
C LEU A 179 11.83 -9.43 -10.71
N CYS A 180 10.95 -10.26 -10.11
CA CYS A 180 10.59 -11.56 -10.68
C CYS A 180 9.36 -11.57 -11.59
N LYS A 181 8.72 -10.41 -11.80
CA LYS A 181 7.54 -10.22 -12.66
C LYS A 181 6.28 -11.03 -12.27
N LYS A 182 6.26 -11.64 -11.08
CA LYS A 182 5.08 -12.36 -10.57
C LYS A 182 4.00 -11.39 -10.10
N ASP A 183 2.76 -11.70 -10.43
CA ASP A 183 1.59 -10.97 -9.94
C ASP A 183 1.22 -11.47 -8.52
N ILE A 184 1.14 -10.54 -7.58
CA ILE A 184 0.86 -10.79 -6.17
C ILE A 184 -0.44 -10.10 -5.80
N LYS A 185 -1.38 -10.88 -5.27
CA LYS A 185 -2.67 -10.40 -4.80
C LYS A 185 -2.53 -9.77 -3.42
N GLU A 186 -2.86 -8.49 -3.29
CA GLU A 186 -2.60 -7.69 -2.11
C GLU A 186 -3.58 -8.01 -0.97
N THR A 187 -3.05 -8.76 -0.02
CA THR A 187 -3.20 -8.42 1.40
C THR A 187 -1.82 -7.93 1.81
N GLY A 188 -1.64 -6.84 2.58
CA GLY A 188 -0.28 -6.30 2.84
C GLY A 188 0.77 -7.35 3.26
N LYS A 189 0.34 -8.37 4.01
CA LYS A 189 1.15 -9.54 4.42
C LYS A 189 1.66 -10.42 3.26
N ALA A 190 0.97 -10.44 2.12
CA ALA A 190 1.36 -11.20 0.94
C ALA A 190 2.54 -10.52 0.21
N LEU A 191 2.53 -9.19 0.13
CA LEU A 191 3.65 -8.42 -0.41
C LEU A 191 4.88 -8.58 0.49
N GLU A 192 4.73 -8.37 1.80
CA GLU A 192 5.83 -8.57 2.78
C GLU A 192 6.44 -9.98 2.68
N ARG A 193 5.59 -11.01 2.59
CA ARG A 193 6.07 -12.40 2.41
C ARG A 193 6.84 -12.58 1.11
N HIS A 194 6.37 -11.97 0.03
CA HIS A 194 7.05 -12.04 -1.25
C HIS A 194 8.40 -11.33 -1.23
N ILE A 195 8.52 -10.22 -0.50
CA ILE A 195 9.81 -9.51 -0.30
C ILE A 195 10.84 -10.46 0.30
N GLY A 196 10.48 -11.27 1.30
CA GLY A 196 11.39 -12.27 1.88
C GLY A 196 11.83 -13.41 0.95
N VAL A 197 11.31 -13.49 -0.28
CA VAL A 197 11.84 -14.39 -1.32
C VAL A 197 13.09 -13.79 -1.98
N HIS A 198 13.17 -12.46 -2.03
CA HIS A 198 14.27 -11.72 -2.66
C HIS A 198 15.28 -11.18 -1.66
N GLU A 199 14.80 -10.78 -0.48
CA GLU A 199 15.63 -10.21 0.58
C GLU A 199 15.89 -11.26 1.67
N ASP A 200 17.14 -11.37 2.10
CA ASP A 200 17.54 -12.22 3.21
C ASP A 200 17.29 -11.48 4.55
N ILE A 201 16.03 -11.47 4.99
CA ILE A 201 15.62 -10.81 6.24
C ILE A 201 15.63 -11.87 7.36
N PRO A 202 16.73 -11.96 8.15
CA PRO A 202 16.89 -13.05 9.10
C PRO A 202 15.83 -12.99 10.20
N SER A 203 15.24 -14.15 10.47
CA SER A 203 14.32 -14.43 11.56
C SER A 203 14.84 -15.65 12.32
N TYR A 204 15.29 -15.44 13.56
CA TYR A 204 15.95 -16.47 14.37
C TYR A 204 14.93 -17.33 15.13
N CYS A 205 15.21 -18.63 15.25
CA CYS A 205 14.47 -19.45 16.20
C CYS A 205 14.77 -19.01 17.63
N PHE A 206 13.75 -19.02 18.47
CA PHE A 206 13.85 -18.57 19.87
C PHE A 206 13.63 -19.70 20.88
N ILE A 207 13.56 -20.94 20.39
CA ILE A 207 13.50 -22.16 21.20
C ILE A 207 14.92 -22.48 21.65
N GLU A 208 15.08 -22.85 22.92
CA GLU A 208 16.36 -23.23 23.50
C GLU A 208 17.00 -24.37 22.69
N GLU A 209 18.32 -24.33 22.52
CA GLU A 209 19.10 -25.31 21.74
C GLU A 209 18.81 -25.35 20.23
N CYS A 210 18.07 -24.37 19.69
CA CYS A 210 17.83 -24.25 18.25
C CYS A 210 18.48 -23.00 17.64
N ASP A 211 19.65 -23.17 17.04
CA ASP A 211 20.41 -22.08 16.39
C ASP A 211 19.98 -21.79 14.93
N LYS A 212 18.86 -22.37 14.49
CA LYS A 212 18.38 -22.18 13.12
C LYS A 212 17.86 -20.75 12.90
N HIS A 213 18.15 -20.19 11.73
CA HIS A 213 17.58 -18.93 11.27
C HIS A 213 16.96 -19.08 9.87
N PHE A 214 16.01 -18.19 9.54
CA PHE A 214 15.22 -18.26 8.32
C PHE A 214 15.16 -16.91 7.62
N ARG A 215 15.05 -16.92 6.29
CA ARG A 215 14.92 -15.70 5.46
C ARG A 215 13.58 -14.96 5.62
N SER A 216 12.62 -15.58 6.30
CA SER A 216 11.32 -14.96 6.56
C SER A 216 10.69 -15.44 7.86
N TYR A 217 9.85 -14.57 8.43
CA TYR A 217 9.03 -14.92 9.59
C TYR A 217 8.08 -16.10 9.30
N MET A 218 7.59 -16.25 8.07
CA MET A 218 6.73 -17.39 7.70
C MET A 218 7.51 -18.72 7.78
N ALA A 219 8.74 -18.74 7.27
CA ALA A 219 9.60 -19.91 7.33
C ALA A 219 9.97 -20.26 8.78
N LEU A 220 10.29 -19.25 9.61
CA LEU A 220 10.46 -19.43 11.05
C LEU A 220 9.21 -20.05 11.71
N ASN A 221 8.01 -19.52 11.43
CA ASN A 221 6.78 -20.04 12.02
C ASN A 221 6.48 -21.49 11.58
N VAL A 222 6.76 -21.84 10.31
CA VAL A 222 6.61 -23.22 9.82
C VAL A 222 7.62 -24.14 10.51
N HIS A 223 8.87 -23.69 10.68
CA HIS A 223 9.89 -24.43 11.42
C HIS A 223 9.48 -24.69 12.87
N ILE A 224 9.00 -23.68 13.59
CA ILE A 224 8.55 -23.87 14.98
C ILE A 224 7.42 -24.90 15.08
N ILE A 225 6.48 -24.89 14.14
CA ILE A 225 5.38 -25.87 14.12
C ILE A 225 5.87 -27.27 13.78
N ARG A 226 6.84 -27.42 12.88
CA ARG A 226 7.27 -28.75 12.36
C ARG A 226 8.37 -29.39 13.19
N ASP A 227 9.37 -28.61 13.59
CA ASP A 227 10.59 -29.10 14.22
C ASP A 227 10.52 -29.01 15.75
N HIS A 228 9.61 -28.21 16.31
CA HIS A 228 9.39 -28.07 17.75
C HIS A 228 7.97 -28.45 18.21
N ASP A 229 7.11 -28.88 17.27
CA ASP A 229 5.69 -29.20 17.49
C ASP A 229 4.94 -28.16 18.35
N LEU A 230 5.31 -26.88 18.19
CA LEU A 230 4.84 -25.82 19.08
C LEU A 230 3.93 -24.85 18.32
N ARG A 231 2.62 -25.02 18.48
CA ARG A 231 1.64 -24.11 17.89
C ARG A 231 1.45 -22.89 18.78
N ALA A 232 0.98 -21.80 18.18
CA ALA A 232 0.70 -20.57 18.91
C ALA A 232 -0.13 -20.80 20.21
N PRO A 233 -1.21 -21.60 20.24
CA PRO A 233 -1.95 -21.84 21.49
C PRO A 233 -1.18 -22.57 22.59
N GLU A 234 -0.15 -23.34 22.25
CA GLU A 234 0.68 -24.13 23.19
C GLU A 234 1.90 -23.35 23.71
N MET A 235 2.28 -22.27 23.04
CA MET A 235 3.39 -21.40 23.48
C MET A 235 3.11 -20.78 24.84
N ASN A 236 4.13 -20.73 25.70
CA ASN A 236 4.09 -19.90 26.90
C ASN A 236 4.16 -18.40 26.55
N SER A 237 4.06 -17.53 27.57
CA SER A 237 4.05 -16.07 27.37
C SER A 237 5.32 -15.58 26.66
N THR A 238 6.48 -16.10 27.05
CA THR A 238 7.79 -15.69 26.55
C THR A 238 7.97 -16.08 25.09
N GLN A 239 7.68 -17.34 24.77
CA GLN A 239 7.73 -17.86 23.40
C GLN A 239 6.79 -17.10 22.47
N TYR A 240 5.55 -16.85 22.91
CA TYR A 240 4.60 -16.11 22.09
C TYR A 240 5.02 -14.67 21.86
N TYR A 241 5.53 -13.99 22.90
CA TYR A 241 6.04 -12.63 22.78
C TYR A 241 7.22 -12.57 21.81
N ARG A 242 8.22 -13.46 21.95
CA ARG A 242 9.35 -13.56 21.02
C ARG A 242 8.89 -13.81 19.57
N LEU A 243 7.89 -14.66 19.34
CA LEU A 243 7.28 -14.86 18.02
C LEU A 243 6.66 -13.56 17.46
N GLN A 244 5.97 -12.77 18.29
CA GLN A 244 5.39 -11.50 17.84
C GLN A 244 6.47 -10.44 17.58
N VAL A 245 7.52 -10.39 18.39
CA VAL A 245 8.68 -9.51 18.14
C VAL A 245 9.32 -9.85 16.80
N ALA A 246 9.65 -11.12 16.55
CA ALA A 246 10.24 -11.57 15.29
C ALA A 246 9.35 -11.20 14.07
N LYS A 247 8.02 -11.36 14.22
CA LYS A 247 7.06 -10.95 13.19
C LYS A 247 7.09 -9.45 12.92
N MET A 248 7.08 -8.63 13.96
CA MET A 248 7.09 -7.17 13.82
C MET A 248 8.40 -6.68 13.22
N GLU A 249 9.54 -7.22 13.66
CA GLU A 249 10.84 -6.91 13.11
C GLU A 249 10.94 -7.28 11.64
N TYR A 250 10.46 -8.46 11.27
CA TYR A 250 10.38 -8.88 9.87
C TYR A 250 9.51 -7.94 9.05
N SER A 251 8.27 -7.66 9.47
CA SER A 251 7.37 -6.75 8.74
C SER A 251 7.97 -5.34 8.61
N ARG A 252 8.62 -4.82 9.66
CA ARG A 252 9.32 -3.53 9.62
C ARG A 252 10.44 -3.54 8.58
N LYS A 253 11.35 -4.51 8.64
CA LYS A 253 12.44 -4.65 7.67
C LYS A 253 11.91 -4.86 6.25
N ALA A 254 10.89 -5.70 6.07
CA ALA A 254 10.28 -5.95 4.76
C ALA A 254 9.65 -4.68 4.19
N SER A 255 9.06 -3.83 5.04
CA SER A 255 8.45 -2.57 4.61
C SER A 255 9.45 -1.58 4.02
N ASP A 256 10.72 -1.64 4.43
CA ASP A 256 11.80 -0.81 3.87
C ASP A 256 12.10 -1.17 2.41
N PHE A 257 11.68 -2.34 1.94
CA PHE A 257 11.84 -2.81 0.56
C PHE A 257 10.54 -2.82 -0.25
N SER A 258 9.41 -2.43 0.36
CA SER A 258 8.10 -2.48 -0.32
C SER A 258 8.14 -1.71 -1.63
N ASP A 259 8.75 -0.54 -1.64
CA ASP A 259 8.76 0.29 -2.82
C ASP A 259 9.73 -0.21 -3.91
N ARG A 260 10.88 -0.78 -3.53
CA ARG A 260 11.79 -1.45 -4.46
C ARG A 260 11.08 -2.51 -5.32
N TYR A 261 10.24 -3.33 -4.68
CA TYR A 261 9.59 -4.47 -5.33
C TYR A 261 8.19 -4.18 -5.85
N PHE A 262 7.44 -3.33 -5.14
CA PHE A 262 6.04 -3.02 -5.35
C PHE A 262 5.75 -1.51 -5.27
N PRO A 263 6.43 -0.68 -6.06
CA PRO A 263 6.12 0.74 -6.10
C PRO A 263 4.75 0.97 -6.76
N PRO A 264 4.16 2.17 -6.64
CA PRO A 264 2.82 2.45 -7.17
C PRO A 264 2.60 2.05 -8.63
N GLU A 265 3.59 2.30 -9.51
CA GLU A 265 3.55 1.95 -10.93
C GLU A 265 3.65 0.45 -11.23
N SER A 266 3.85 -0.39 -10.21
CA SER A 266 3.75 -1.84 -10.32
C SER A 266 2.35 -2.38 -10.06
N PHE A 267 1.42 -1.51 -9.64
CA PHE A 267 0.00 -1.84 -9.63
C PHE A 267 -0.46 -2.23 -11.04
N VAL A 268 -1.15 -3.37 -11.13
CA VAL A 268 -1.64 -3.91 -12.41
C VAL A 268 -3.12 -3.62 -12.56
N ARG A 269 -3.92 -4.07 -11.60
CA ARG A 269 -5.39 -3.99 -11.62
C ARG A 269 -5.99 -4.40 -10.28
N PHE A 270 -7.29 -4.23 -10.15
CA PHE A 270 -8.08 -4.90 -9.12
C PHE A 270 -8.46 -6.32 -9.57
N ASP A 271 -8.52 -7.25 -8.62
CA ASP A 271 -9.07 -8.59 -8.82
C ASP A 271 -10.60 -8.49 -8.94
N ASP A 272 -11.15 -8.96 -10.05
CA ASP A 272 -12.60 -8.98 -10.32
C ASP A 272 -13.36 -9.81 -9.26
N ARG A 273 -12.66 -10.73 -8.58
CA ARG A 273 -13.21 -11.48 -7.48
C ARG A 273 -13.36 -10.57 -6.26
N LYS A 274 -14.58 -10.09 -6.05
CA LYS A 274 -15.01 -9.52 -4.76
C LYS A 274 -14.66 -10.52 -3.65
N LYS A 275 -14.08 -10.04 -2.56
CA LYS A 275 -13.89 -10.87 -1.36
C LYS A 275 -15.25 -11.45 -0.97
N LYS A 276 -15.41 -12.78 -1.10
CA LYS A 276 -16.59 -13.49 -0.61
C LYS A 276 -16.60 -13.34 0.91
N ASP A 277 -17.45 -12.45 1.37
CA ASP A 277 -17.68 -12.25 2.78
C ASP A 277 -18.77 -13.23 3.19
N VAL A 278 -18.37 -14.40 3.69
CA VAL A 278 -19.29 -15.47 4.12
C VAL A 278 -20.28 -14.93 5.14
N GLN A 279 -19.90 -13.91 5.92
CA GLN A 279 -20.74 -13.27 6.92
C GLN A 279 -21.89 -12.44 6.32
N LYS A 280 -21.86 -12.16 5.01
CA LYS A 280 -23.02 -11.55 4.32
C LYS A 280 -24.11 -12.56 3.98
N LEU A 281 -23.81 -13.85 4.09
CA LEU A 281 -24.80 -14.91 3.90
C LEU A 281 -25.56 -15.19 5.19
N GLU A 282 -25.04 -14.79 6.35
CA GLU A 282 -25.77 -14.79 7.62
C GLU A 282 -26.95 -13.81 7.56
N ASP A 283 -28.08 -14.21 8.13
CA ASP A 283 -29.21 -13.31 8.34
C ASP A 283 -28.78 -12.15 9.27
N PRO A 284 -29.11 -10.89 8.97
CA PRO A 284 -28.82 -9.78 9.87
C PRO A 284 -29.71 -9.75 11.12
N THR A 285 -30.82 -10.46 11.16
CA THR A 285 -31.75 -10.46 12.29
C THR A 285 -31.40 -11.56 13.28
N CYS A 286 -31.27 -11.20 14.56
CA CYS A 286 -31.04 -12.18 15.62
C CYS A 286 -32.28 -13.05 15.80
N HIS A 287 -32.13 -14.36 15.74
CA HIS A 287 -33.22 -15.32 15.90
C HIS A 287 -33.79 -15.35 17.32
N GLU A 288 -32.99 -15.02 18.34
CA GLU A 288 -33.42 -15.07 19.74
C GLU A 288 -34.24 -13.84 20.15
N CYS A 289 -33.79 -12.63 19.80
CA CYS A 289 -34.43 -11.38 20.24
C CYS A 289 -35.06 -10.55 19.12
N GLY A 290 -34.86 -10.91 17.85
CA GLY A 290 -35.37 -10.16 16.71
C GLY A 290 -34.61 -8.87 16.36
N GLU A 291 -33.52 -8.54 17.06
CA GLU A 291 -32.74 -7.32 16.77
C GLU A 291 -32.05 -7.40 15.39
N PHE A 292 -32.17 -6.33 14.59
CA PHE A 292 -31.55 -6.24 13.27
C PHE A 292 -30.13 -5.66 13.34
N ILE A 293 -29.12 -6.49 13.03
CA ILE A 293 -27.70 -6.15 13.15
C ILE A 293 -26.99 -6.38 11.82
N ARG A 294 -26.79 -5.28 11.10
CA ARG A 294 -26.19 -5.31 9.75
C ARG A 294 -24.73 -5.77 9.74
N ASP A 295 -23.91 -5.29 10.68
CA ASP A 295 -22.46 -5.53 10.67
C ASP A 295 -22.10 -6.87 11.34
N PRO A 296 -21.34 -7.75 10.66
CA PRO A 296 -20.93 -9.03 11.23
C PRO A 296 -20.13 -8.96 12.53
N ARG A 297 -19.36 -7.89 12.77
CA ARG A 297 -18.63 -7.75 14.04
C ARG A 297 -19.60 -7.38 15.15
N SER A 298 -20.53 -6.46 14.88
CA SER A 298 -21.61 -6.13 15.81
C SER A 298 -22.47 -7.34 16.17
N ARG A 299 -22.73 -8.26 15.23
CA ARG A 299 -23.44 -9.53 15.53
C ARG A 299 -22.71 -10.35 16.57
N ARG A 300 -21.39 -10.51 16.43
CA ARG A 300 -20.56 -11.23 17.41
C ARG A 300 -20.59 -10.56 18.78
N SER A 301 -20.54 -9.23 18.83
CA SER A 301 -20.68 -8.45 20.06
C SER A 301 -22.05 -8.67 20.71
N HIS A 302 -23.11 -8.71 19.91
CA HIS A 302 -24.47 -8.95 20.36
C HIS A 302 -24.67 -10.37 20.89
N VAL A 303 -24.19 -11.41 20.19
CA VAL A 303 -24.22 -12.78 20.69
C VAL A 303 -23.47 -12.90 22.02
N ALA A 304 -22.34 -12.21 22.17
CA ALA A 304 -21.60 -12.21 23.42
C ALA A 304 -22.43 -11.65 24.60
N THR A 305 -23.30 -10.67 24.34
CA THR A 305 -24.23 -10.13 25.35
C THR A 305 -25.29 -11.15 25.74
N HIS A 306 -25.90 -11.86 24.77
CA HIS A 306 -26.85 -12.95 25.06
C HIS A 306 -26.23 -14.05 25.94
N LEU A 307 -24.98 -14.39 25.66
CA LEU A 307 -24.23 -15.40 26.40
C LEU A 307 -23.67 -14.90 27.75
N GLY A 308 -23.89 -13.63 28.10
CA GLY A 308 -23.33 -13.03 29.32
C GLY A 308 -21.80 -13.06 29.37
N LEU A 309 -21.13 -13.15 28.20
CA LEU A 309 -19.68 -13.21 28.15
C LEU A 309 -19.12 -11.87 28.60
N THR A 310 -18.17 -11.91 29.52
CA THR A 310 -17.44 -10.72 29.93
C THR A 310 -15.94 -10.97 29.87
N ALA A 311 -15.18 -9.91 29.62
CA ALA A 311 -13.73 -9.96 29.58
C ALA A 311 -13.17 -8.81 30.41
N LYS A 312 -12.48 -9.14 31.51
CA LYS A 312 -11.69 -8.14 32.25
C LYS A 312 -10.66 -7.46 31.33
N CYS A 313 -10.19 -6.29 31.70
CA CYS A 313 -9.01 -5.70 31.06
C CYS A 313 -7.78 -6.60 31.28
N VAL A 314 -6.82 -6.56 30.36
CA VAL A 314 -5.57 -7.32 30.47
C VAL A 314 -4.47 -6.52 31.18
N VAL A 315 -4.63 -5.21 31.30
CA VAL A 315 -3.68 -4.31 31.95
C VAL A 315 -3.80 -4.49 33.46
N GLU A 316 -2.65 -4.60 34.14
CA GLU A 316 -2.58 -4.68 35.60
C GLU A 316 -3.26 -3.43 36.21
N ASP A 317 -3.95 -3.63 37.33
CA ASP A 317 -4.71 -2.59 38.07
C ASP A 317 -5.88 -1.94 37.30
N CYS A 318 -6.33 -2.56 36.20
CA CYS A 318 -7.54 -2.12 35.50
C CYS A 318 -8.73 -3.05 35.77
N ASP A 319 -9.64 -2.59 36.62
CA ASP A 319 -10.87 -3.34 36.99
C ASP A 319 -11.99 -3.25 35.95
N SER A 320 -11.74 -2.62 34.80
CA SER A 320 -12.75 -2.50 33.75
C SER A 320 -13.17 -3.88 33.24
N VAL A 321 -14.47 -4.17 33.34
CA VAL A 321 -15.10 -5.35 32.74
C VAL A 321 -15.70 -4.94 31.41
N LEU A 322 -15.27 -5.59 30.34
CA LEU A 322 -15.75 -5.35 28.99
C LEU A 322 -16.76 -6.41 28.61
N SER A 323 -17.76 -6.04 27.82
CA SER A 323 -18.80 -6.98 27.37
C SER A 323 -18.29 -8.07 26.43
N HIS A 324 -17.07 -7.98 25.89
CA HIS A 324 -16.40 -9.07 25.17
C HIS A 324 -14.98 -8.70 24.77
N ALA A 325 -14.19 -9.70 24.37
CA ALA A 325 -12.77 -9.56 24.03
C ALA A 325 -12.50 -8.61 22.83
N SER A 326 -13.47 -8.37 21.94
CA SER A 326 -13.26 -7.47 20.79
C SER A 326 -13.12 -6.00 21.21
N LEU A 327 -13.77 -5.60 22.30
CA LEU A 327 -13.69 -4.23 22.82
C LEU A 327 -12.36 -3.93 23.51
N GLN A 328 -11.57 -4.96 23.84
CA GLN A 328 -10.27 -4.76 24.50
C GLN A 328 -9.35 -3.86 23.70
N THR A 329 -9.33 -3.96 22.37
CA THR A 329 -8.44 -3.12 21.55
C THR A 329 -8.83 -1.63 21.62
N SER A 330 -10.13 -1.33 21.55
CA SER A 330 -10.63 0.04 21.69
C SER A 330 -10.42 0.58 23.10
N HIS A 331 -10.66 -0.25 24.12
CA HIS A 331 -10.42 0.10 25.52
C HIS A 331 -8.94 0.41 25.78
N LEU A 332 -8.01 -0.44 25.32
CA LEU A 332 -6.57 -0.20 25.42
C LEU A 332 -6.15 1.14 24.80
N THR A 333 -6.72 1.48 23.63
CA THR A 333 -6.39 2.72 22.92
C THR A 333 -6.98 3.95 23.61
N ASN A 334 -8.22 3.86 24.10
CA ASN A 334 -8.94 5.01 24.63
C ASN A 334 -8.58 5.31 26.09
N VAL A 335 -8.50 4.27 26.92
CA VAL A 335 -8.27 4.37 28.37
C VAL A 335 -6.78 4.36 28.69
N HIS A 336 -6.03 3.39 28.15
CA HIS A 336 -4.60 3.25 28.48
C HIS A 336 -3.66 3.96 27.51
N LYS A 337 -4.17 4.50 26.38
CA LYS A 337 -3.36 5.05 25.27
C LYS A 337 -2.31 4.06 24.75
N ARG A 338 -2.59 2.76 24.85
CA ARG A 338 -1.70 1.66 24.46
C ARG A 338 -2.26 0.91 23.26
N LYS A 339 -1.36 0.37 22.44
CA LYS A 339 -1.69 -0.55 21.35
C LYS A 339 -1.43 -1.99 21.81
N VAL A 340 -2.03 -2.97 21.15
CA VAL A 340 -1.82 -4.39 21.49
C VAL A 340 -0.34 -4.79 21.42
N ASN A 341 0.43 -4.22 20.50
CA ASN A 341 1.86 -4.49 20.37
C ASN A 341 2.76 -3.77 21.41
N SER A 342 2.21 -2.85 22.20
CA SER A 342 2.89 -2.20 23.33
C SER A 342 2.52 -2.81 24.67
N LEU A 343 1.82 -3.95 24.67
CA LEU A 343 1.53 -4.73 25.87
C LEU A 343 2.79 -5.43 26.37
N SER A 344 2.89 -5.62 27.68
CA SER A 344 3.92 -6.46 28.28
C SER A 344 3.74 -7.91 27.82
N GLU A 345 4.75 -8.74 28.04
CA GLU A 345 4.71 -10.15 27.69
C GLU A 345 3.47 -10.87 28.27
N LYS A 346 3.21 -10.68 29.58
CA LYS A 346 2.08 -11.28 30.30
C LYS A 346 0.73 -10.76 29.77
N GLU A 347 0.61 -9.44 29.60
CA GLU A 347 -0.61 -8.79 29.10
C GLU A 347 -0.93 -9.23 27.66
N LEU A 348 0.08 -9.29 26.78
CA LEU A 348 -0.08 -9.69 25.38
C LEU A 348 -0.52 -11.15 25.27
N TYR A 349 0.06 -12.03 26.08
CA TYR A 349 -0.33 -13.43 26.14
C TYR A 349 -1.77 -13.60 26.67
N ALA A 350 -2.13 -12.90 27.76
CA ALA A 350 -3.48 -12.90 28.29
C ALA A 350 -4.52 -12.41 27.27
N HIS A 351 -4.22 -11.32 26.56
CA HIS A 351 -5.05 -10.79 25.48
C HIS A 351 -5.25 -11.81 24.36
N LYS A 352 -4.18 -12.48 23.93
CA LYS A 352 -4.27 -13.54 22.91
C LYS A 352 -5.13 -14.71 23.38
N LYS A 353 -4.90 -15.23 24.59
CA LYS A 353 -5.65 -16.37 25.15
C LYS A 353 -7.15 -16.07 25.17
N ARG A 354 -7.53 -14.90 25.72
CA ARG A 354 -8.93 -14.43 25.73
C ARG A 354 -9.53 -14.30 24.33
N LYS A 355 -8.77 -13.77 23.38
CA LYS A 355 -9.22 -13.61 21.99
C LYS A 355 -9.41 -14.94 21.26
N VAL A 356 -8.53 -15.92 21.49
CA VAL A 356 -8.65 -17.26 20.90
C VAL A 356 -9.89 -17.97 21.45
N GLU A 357 -10.08 -17.95 22.78
CA GLU A 357 -11.24 -18.55 23.42
C GLU A 357 -12.56 -17.91 22.94
N PHE A 358 -12.62 -16.58 22.93
CA PHE A 358 -13.77 -15.85 22.40
C PHE A 358 -14.05 -16.19 20.92
N ASN A 359 -13.01 -16.29 20.09
CA ASN A 359 -13.20 -16.64 18.68
C ASN A 359 -13.72 -18.06 18.49
N LYS A 360 -13.29 -19.00 19.33
CA LYS A 360 -13.77 -20.39 19.32
C LYS A 360 -15.26 -20.41 19.65
N GLN A 361 -15.66 -19.81 20.77
CA GLN A 361 -17.06 -19.72 21.19
C GLN A 361 -17.94 -19.02 20.13
N MET A 362 -17.50 -17.87 19.60
CA MET A 362 -18.28 -17.16 18.56
C MET A 362 -18.43 -17.97 17.27
N LYS A 363 -17.47 -18.83 16.91
CA LYS A 363 -17.60 -19.68 15.72
C LYS A 363 -18.72 -20.71 15.88
N GLU A 364 -18.94 -21.18 17.10
CA GLU A 364 -19.96 -22.18 17.45
C GLU A 364 -21.32 -21.55 17.69
N GLU A 365 -21.37 -20.40 18.37
CA GLU A 365 -22.62 -19.78 18.81
C GLU A 365 -23.25 -18.86 17.76
N VAL A 366 -22.46 -18.04 17.03
CA VAL A 366 -23.02 -17.04 16.11
C VAL A 366 -24.00 -17.61 15.08
N PRO A 367 -23.76 -18.78 14.44
CA PRO A 367 -24.72 -19.36 13.50
C PRO A 367 -26.06 -19.74 14.11
N LYS A 368 -26.17 -19.93 15.44
CA LYS A 368 -27.44 -20.21 16.13
C LYS A 368 -28.32 -18.97 16.26
N PHE A 369 -27.69 -17.82 16.45
CA PHE A 369 -28.36 -16.52 16.55
C PHE A 369 -28.58 -15.88 15.18
N PHE A 370 -27.65 -16.10 14.25
CA PHE A 370 -27.67 -15.53 12.90
C PHE A 370 -27.49 -16.65 11.88
N PRO A 371 -28.57 -17.39 11.55
CA PRO A 371 -28.49 -18.52 10.65
C PRO A 371 -27.99 -18.08 9.27
N ILE A 372 -27.16 -18.93 8.65
CA ILE A 372 -26.77 -18.72 7.26
C ILE A 372 -28.03 -18.90 6.43
N ARG A 373 -28.37 -17.89 5.63
CA ARG A 373 -29.35 -18.02 4.56
C ARG A 373 -28.81 -19.12 3.64
N THR A 374 -29.32 -20.34 3.80
CA THR A 374 -29.19 -21.37 2.77
C THR A 374 -29.69 -20.68 1.52
N ALA A 375 -28.78 -20.36 0.60
CA ALA A 375 -29.17 -19.80 -0.68
C ALA A 375 -30.28 -20.72 -1.17
N LEU A 376 -31.51 -20.18 -1.21
CA LEU A 376 -32.60 -20.83 -1.92
C LEU A 376 -31.95 -21.21 -3.24
N LYS A 377 -31.85 -22.52 -3.49
CA LYS A 377 -31.28 -23.04 -4.74
C LYS A 377 -31.93 -22.18 -5.82
N GLU A 378 -31.13 -21.38 -6.51
CA GLU A 378 -31.59 -20.73 -7.72
C GLU A 378 -31.96 -21.90 -8.63
N GLU A 379 -33.26 -22.22 -8.66
CA GLU A 379 -33.91 -22.85 -9.79
C GLU A 379 -33.52 -21.98 -10.97
N SER A 380 -32.46 -22.44 -11.63
CA SER A 380 -31.95 -21.89 -12.86
C SER A 380 -32.75 -22.57 -13.96
N ASP A 381 -33.89 -21.96 -14.28
CA ASP A 381 -34.49 -22.05 -15.60
C ASP A 381 -33.65 -21.28 -16.62
#